data_AF-A0A497WT29-F1
#
_entry.id   AF-A0A497WT29-F1
#
_cell.length_a   1.000
_cell.length_b   1.000
_cell.length_c   1.000
_cell.angle_alpha   90.00
_cell.angle_beta   90.00
_cell.angle_gamma   90.00
#
_symmetry.space_group_name_H-M   'P 1'
#
loop_
_entity.id
_entity.type
_entity.pdbx_description
1 polymer ?
#
loop_
_entity_poly.entity_id
_entity_poly.type
_entity_poly.pdbx_seq_one_letter_code
_entity_poly.pdbx_strand_id
1 'polypeptide(L)'
;MNVFLAALTIAVLIFSPFGVSAQSSVLIGNVPLPQDAVVPQDAESPFLGAWGGKWDNWRNHILIVERVKANGVADVIYAASSEHNGRGNWLRLEAKINGDELVFTDERFPVRYSISATGRMRGVYGDNERFAILKRQDIPAMLSSPNEDWFSVGDLERLETDLVEDKQKIGLSVVIYSPSGDGPFPLALIHHGSTGTGKQPTWFKNIWTNDWLADILNENGWIAAFPQRRGRGGSDGLYDEGFATDRSQGYSSDAAISIAGAERALEDANAALAALKQLPMVQSGETLLGGVSRGGVVAIMQAGQSPDEAAGVINFVGGWVSEGCCDAPINRPLFRRIGLFDGPVLSIYGEEDAFYSIDHSRSNLAEMEMEGANSELLIVEVPGYGKGHWVTTQPNLWEEVIGEYLNSIDR
;
A
#
# COMPACT_ATOMS: atom_id res chain seq x y z
N MET A 1 8.68 13.99 -29.81
CA MET A 1 7.30 14.22 -30.25
C MET A 1 6.46 14.26 -28.99
N ASN A 2 6.00 15.45 -28.61
CA ASN A 2 5.30 15.71 -27.35
C ASN A 2 3.94 15.01 -27.34
N VAL A 3 3.70 14.15 -26.36
CA VAL A 3 2.33 13.81 -25.92
C VAL A 3 2.28 14.07 -24.43
N PHE A 4 1.61 15.19 -24.13
CA PHE A 4 1.25 15.70 -22.82
C PHE A 4 0.17 14.83 -22.17
N LEU A 5 0.21 14.81 -20.82
CA LEU A 5 -0.94 14.67 -19.91
C LEU A 5 -2.10 13.79 -20.42
N ALA A 6 -2.06 12.50 -20.13
CA ALA A 6 -3.29 11.70 -20.08
C ALA A 6 -4.05 12.10 -18.80
N ALA A 7 -5.20 12.73 -19.02
CA ALA A 7 -6.10 13.22 -17.99
C ALA A 7 -6.44 12.11 -16.99
N LEU A 8 -6.07 12.33 -15.73
CA LEU A 8 -6.78 11.73 -14.63
C LEU A 8 -8.22 12.25 -14.77
N THR A 9 -9.20 11.37 -14.93
CA THR A 9 -10.60 11.75 -14.66
C THR A 9 -10.65 12.00 -13.16
N ILE A 10 -10.31 13.23 -12.78
CA ILE A 10 -10.48 13.75 -11.43
C ILE A 10 -12.00 13.79 -11.28
N ALA A 11 -12.57 12.83 -10.56
CA ALA A 11 -13.83 13.06 -9.89
C ALA A 11 -13.55 14.20 -8.90
N VAL A 12 -13.71 15.43 -9.37
CA VAL A 12 -13.51 16.61 -8.56
C VAL A 12 -14.59 16.51 -7.49
N LEU A 13 -14.18 16.31 -6.24
CA LEU A 13 -15.01 16.63 -5.09
C LEU A 13 -15.21 18.15 -5.08
N ILE A 14 -16.02 18.67 -6.03
CA ILE A 14 -16.59 20.01 -5.95
C ILE A 14 -17.65 19.92 -4.88
N PHE A 15 -17.23 20.05 -3.63
CA PHE A 15 -18.15 20.40 -2.55
C PHE A 15 -18.72 21.78 -2.90
N SER A 16 -19.94 21.79 -3.43
CA SER A 16 -20.69 23.03 -3.60
C SER A 16 -20.85 23.67 -2.22
N PRO A 17 -20.71 25.01 -2.11
CA PRO A 17 -20.73 25.70 -0.83
C PRO A 17 -22.17 25.80 -0.33
N PHE A 18 -22.73 24.72 0.19
CA PHE A 18 -23.96 24.79 0.96
C PHE A 18 -23.62 25.26 2.37
N GLY A 19 -23.78 26.58 2.57
CA GLY A 19 -24.02 27.21 3.86
C GLY A 19 -23.15 26.75 5.02
N VAL A 20 -21.84 27.03 4.97
CA VAL A 20 -20.97 26.90 6.15
C VAL A 20 -21.32 28.03 7.11
N SER A 21 -22.16 27.72 8.11
CA SER A 21 -22.10 28.40 9.40
C SER A 21 -20.62 28.40 9.83
N ALA A 22 -20.07 29.58 10.12
CA ALA A 22 -18.67 29.78 10.52
C ALA A 22 -18.44 29.19 11.92
N GLN A 23 -18.52 27.88 12.05
CA GLN A 23 -18.23 27.17 13.27
C GLN A 23 -16.70 27.01 13.36
N SER A 24 -16.14 27.38 14.51
CA SER A 24 -14.71 27.34 14.75
C SER A 24 -14.19 25.91 14.62
N SER A 25 -13.10 25.75 13.87
CA SER A 25 -12.46 24.46 13.63
C SER A 25 -11.06 24.45 14.24
N VAL A 26 -10.64 23.30 14.76
CA VAL A 26 -9.25 23.00 15.14
C VAL A 26 -8.64 22.14 14.04
N LEU A 27 -7.37 22.36 13.72
CA LEU A 27 -6.65 21.48 12.79
C LEU A 27 -5.99 20.36 13.59
N ILE A 28 -6.25 19.11 13.20
CA ILE A 28 -5.43 17.96 13.54
C ILE A 28 -4.59 17.65 12.30
N GLY A 29 -3.29 17.93 12.36
CA GLY A 29 -2.42 18.02 11.20
C GLY A 29 -3.00 18.99 10.16
N ASN A 30 -3.48 18.45 9.05
CA ASN A 30 -4.11 19.18 7.96
C ASN A 30 -5.62 18.92 7.82
N VAL A 31 -6.24 18.21 8.77
CA VAL A 31 -7.67 17.89 8.79
C VAL A 31 -8.40 18.84 9.75
N PRO A 32 -9.38 19.63 9.30
CA PRO A 32 -10.17 20.47 10.19
C PRO A 32 -11.24 19.65 10.91
N LEU A 33 -11.35 19.86 12.21
CA LEU A 33 -12.33 19.22 13.07
C LEU A 33 -13.15 20.29 13.81
N PRO A 34 -14.47 20.13 13.98
CA PRO A 34 -15.26 21.09 14.76
C PRO A 34 -14.85 21.08 16.23
N GLN A 35 -14.81 22.26 16.87
CA GLN A 35 -14.41 22.40 18.28
C GLN A 35 -15.34 21.70 19.28
N ASP A 36 -16.58 21.44 18.88
CA ASP A 36 -17.61 20.79 19.69
C ASP A 36 -17.77 19.30 19.37
N ALA A 37 -16.80 18.69 18.68
CA ALA A 37 -16.78 17.24 18.48
C ALA A 37 -16.76 16.51 19.83
N VAL A 38 -17.67 15.56 20.01
CA VAL A 38 -17.82 14.79 21.25
C VAL A 38 -17.93 13.30 20.95
N VAL A 39 -17.25 12.48 21.74
CA VAL A 39 -17.43 11.02 21.76
C VAL A 39 -17.91 10.62 23.16
N PRO A 40 -19.13 10.09 23.29
CA PRO A 40 -19.61 9.53 24.55
C PRO A 40 -18.76 8.32 24.96
N GLN A 41 -18.49 8.18 26.26
CA GLN A 41 -17.69 7.08 26.79
C GLN A 41 -18.47 5.75 26.92
N ASP A 42 -19.81 5.79 26.82
CA ASP A 42 -20.69 4.71 27.31
C ASP A 42 -21.63 4.10 26.24
N ALA A 43 -21.20 3.87 24.99
CA ALA A 43 -22.07 3.22 23.99
C ALA A 43 -21.53 1.90 23.42
N GLU A 44 -22.45 0.96 23.19
CA GLU A 44 -22.19 -0.46 22.86
C GLU A 44 -21.87 -0.73 21.37
N SER A 45 -21.74 0.30 20.52
CA SER A 45 -21.51 0.08 19.08
C SER A 45 -20.02 0.00 18.75
N PRO A 46 -19.58 -0.97 17.93
CA PRO A 46 -18.18 -1.06 17.50
C PRO A 46 -17.74 0.19 16.70
N PHE A 47 -18.67 0.88 16.04
CA PHE A 47 -18.40 2.09 15.27
C PHE A 47 -18.22 3.35 16.12
N LEU A 48 -18.80 3.38 17.33
CA LEU A 48 -18.75 4.56 18.18
C LEU A 48 -17.30 4.92 18.49
N GLY A 49 -16.96 6.21 18.37
CA GLY A 49 -15.62 6.70 18.64
C GLY A 49 -15.05 7.59 17.55
N ALA A 50 -13.81 8.01 17.76
CA ALA A 50 -13.01 8.68 16.75
C ALA A 50 -12.09 7.69 16.05
N TRP A 51 -11.95 7.88 14.75
CA TRP A 51 -11.15 7.07 13.85
C TRP A 51 -10.30 7.99 13.00
N GLY A 52 -9.02 7.70 12.89
CA GLY A 52 -8.06 8.48 12.12
C GLY A 52 -7.26 7.58 11.19
N GLY A 53 -7.08 8.02 9.96
CA GLY A 53 -6.30 7.30 8.96
C GLY A 53 -6.29 8.01 7.62
N LYS A 54 -6.17 7.26 6.51
CA LYS A 54 -6.00 7.85 5.18
C LYS A 54 -6.89 7.17 4.14
N TRP A 55 -7.44 7.98 3.23
CA TRP A 55 -7.93 7.49 1.94
C TRP A 55 -6.76 7.33 0.96
N ASP A 56 -6.75 6.20 0.25
CA ASP A 56 -5.76 5.82 -0.75
C ASP A 56 -4.29 5.96 -0.29
N ASN A 57 -4.03 5.76 1.01
CA ASN A 57 -2.73 5.91 1.67
C ASN A 57 -2.14 7.34 1.72
N TRP A 58 -2.86 8.38 1.26
CA TRP A 58 -2.30 9.75 1.23
C TRP A 58 -3.20 10.83 1.82
N ARG A 59 -4.53 10.69 1.74
CA ARG A 59 -5.46 11.75 2.14
C ARG A 59 -5.94 11.53 3.56
N ASN A 60 -5.41 12.32 4.49
CA ASN A 60 -5.76 12.26 5.90
C ASN A 60 -7.26 12.45 6.13
N HIS A 61 -7.83 11.60 6.98
CA HIS A 61 -9.25 11.51 7.28
C HIS A 61 -9.47 11.24 8.76
N ILE A 62 -10.48 11.91 9.33
CA ILE A 62 -11.04 11.63 10.64
C ILE A 62 -12.54 11.34 10.46
N LEU A 63 -12.99 10.23 11.01
CA LEU A 63 -14.40 9.92 11.20
C LEU A 63 -14.70 9.93 12.69
N ILE A 64 -15.73 10.66 13.12
CA ILE A 64 -16.23 10.60 14.50
C ILE A 64 -17.67 10.14 14.47
N VAL A 65 -17.95 9.01 15.08
CA VAL A 65 -19.31 8.53 15.32
C VAL A 65 -19.69 8.99 16.72
N GLU A 66 -20.43 10.10 16.79
CA GLU A 66 -20.75 10.78 18.05
C GLU A 66 -21.87 10.08 18.83
N ARG A 67 -22.80 9.42 18.13
CA ARG A 67 -23.92 8.72 18.77
C ARG A 67 -24.49 7.70 17.82
N VAL A 68 -24.94 6.56 18.37
CA VAL A 68 -25.78 5.59 17.66
C VAL A 68 -27.15 5.54 18.36
N LYS A 69 -28.21 5.86 17.63
CA LYS A 69 -29.60 5.86 18.11
C LYS A 69 -30.14 4.42 18.13
N ALA A 70 -31.20 4.18 18.91
CA ALA A 70 -31.81 2.84 19.05
C ALA A 70 -32.33 2.23 17.73
N ASN A 71 -32.60 3.06 16.72
CA ASN A 71 -33.01 2.63 15.38
C ASN A 71 -31.82 2.34 14.43
N GLY A 72 -30.59 2.36 14.93
CA GLY A 72 -29.36 2.13 14.16
C GLY A 72 -28.85 3.35 13.38
N VAL A 73 -29.52 4.50 13.45
CA VAL A 73 -29.02 5.75 12.84
C VAL A 73 -27.95 6.37 13.72
N ALA A 74 -26.82 6.72 13.13
CA ALA A 74 -25.69 7.35 13.78
C ALA A 74 -25.52 8.81 13.36
N ASP A 75 -25.16 9.66 14.32
CA ASP A 75 -24.71 11.03 14.07
C ASP A 75 -23.19 11.00 13.88
N VAL A 76 -22.71 11.51 12.75
CA VAL A 76 -21.32 11.34 12.30
C VAL A 76 -20.70 12.67 11.89
N ILE A 77 -19.46 12.92 12.32
CA ILE A 77 -18.59 13.94 11.73
C ILE A 77 -17.65 13.25 10.75
N TYR A 78 -17.73 13.62 9.48
CA TYR A 78 -16.75 13.24 8.47
C TYR A 78 -15.82 14.43 8.23
N ALA A 79 -14.52 14.25 8.40
CA ALA A 79 -13.52 15.31 8.19
C ALA A 79 -12.36 14.80 7.35
N ALA A 80 -11.95 15.53 6.32
CA ALA A 80 -10.82 15.13 5.48
C ALA A 80 -9.95 16.33 5.09
N SER A 81 -8.66 16.08 4.87
CA SER A 81 -7.77 17.07 4.28
C SER A 81 -8.23 17.40 2.85
N SER A 82 -7.80 18.55 2.34
CA SER A 82 -8.03 18.88 0.93
C SER A 82 -7.23 17.93 0.04
N GLU A 83 -7.63 17.83 -1.22
CA GLU A 83 -6.90 16.98 -2.15
C GLU A 83 -5.53 17.57 -2.52
N HIS A 84 -5.33 18.89 -2.49
CA HIS A 84 -4.05 19.56 -2.75
C HIS A 84 -4.07 20.98 -2.18
N ASN A 85 -3.08 21.39 -1.36
CA ASN A 85 -2.78 22.77 -0.89
C ASN A 85 -3.97 23.68 -0.46
N GLY A 86 -5.17 23.13 -0.30
CA GLY A 86 -6.39 23.83 0.08
C GLY A 86 -6.73 23.59 1.54
N ARG A 87 -7.76 24.28 2.04
CA ARG A 87 -8.32 23.98 3.36
C ARG A 87 -9.14 22.70 3.25
N GLY A 88 -8.87 21.73 4.11
CA GLY A 88 -9.75 20.56 4.26
C GLY A 88 -11.17 20.98 4.66
N ASN A 89 -12.06 20.02 4.82
CA ASN A 89 -13.41 20.31 5.27
C ASN A 89 -13.94 19.21 6.18
N TRP A 90 -14.98 19.53 6.95
CA TRP A 90 -15.76 18.58 7.70
C TRP A 90 -17.26 18.79 7.49
N LEU A 91 -18.03 17.72 7.69
CA LEU A 91 -19.48 17.68 7.57
C LEU A 91 -20.05 16.91 8.76
N ARG A 92 -21.16 17.40 9.31
CA ARG A 92 -22.03 16.59 10.17
C ARG A 92 -23.08 15.93 9.28
N LEU A 93 -23.12 14.60 9.32
CA LEU A 93 -23.93 13.75 8.46
C LEU A 93 -24.63 12.70 9.31
N GLU A 94 -25.64 12.05 8.74
CA GLU A 94 -26.23 10.85 9.32
C GLU A 94 -25.75 9.62 8.55
N ALA A 95 -25.48 8.55 9.28
CA ALA A 95 -25.24 7.23 8.73
C ALA A 95 -26.18 6.22 9.39
N LYS A 96 -26.35 5.06 8.79
CA LYS A 96 -27.18 3.98 9.31
C LYS A 96 -26.37 2.70 9.36
N ILE A 97 -26.46 2.00 10.48
CA ILE A 97 -25.89 0.67 10.62
C ILE A 97 -26.80 -0.32 9.89
N ASN A 98 -26.25 -0.97 8.87
CA ASN A 98 -26.90 -2.00 8.07
C ASN A 98 -26.04 -3.27 8.18
N GLY A 99 -26.41 -4.18 9.08
CA GLY A 99 -25.59 -5.36 9.37
C GLY A 99 -24.30 -4.95 10.08
N ASP A 100 -23.17 -5.26 9.46
CA ASP A 100 -21.80 -4.99 9.89
C ASP A 100 -21.18 -3.75 9.22
N GLU A 101 -21.99 -2.97 8.50
CA GLU A 101 -21.56 -1.73 7.86
C GLU A 101 -22.26 -0.49 8.44
N LEU A 102 -21.52 0.62 8.51
CA LEU A 102 -22.02 1.97 8.72
C LEU A 102 -22.11 2.69 7.37
N VAL A 103 -23.31 2.93 6.88
CA VAL A 103 -23.57 3.48 5.53
C VAL A 103 -24.17 4.88 5.63
N PHE A 104 -23.61 5.89 4.96
CA PHE A 104 -24.20 7.23 4.97
C PHE A 104 -25.59 7.25 4.32
N THR A 105 -26.51 8.05 4.87
CA THR A 105 -27.90 8.10 4.41
C THR A 105 -28.13 9.01 3.21
N ASP A 106 -27.20 9.93 2.92
CA ASP A 106 -27.24 10.78 1.73
C ASP A 106 -26.62 10.02 0.55
N GLU A 107 -27.44 9.65 -0.43
CA GLU A 107 -27.00 8.94 -1.64
C GLU A 107 -25.95 9.71 -2.46
N ARG A 108 -25.84 11.03 -2.27
CA ARG A 108 -24.80 11.87 -2.90
C ARG A 108 -23.45 11.75 -2.19
N PHE A 109 -23.40 11.04 -1.07
CA PHE A 109 -22.20 10.76 -0.29
C PHE A 109 -22.07 9.25 -0.07
N PRO A 110 -21.78 8.47 -1.13
CA PRO A 110 -21.83 7.01 -1.10
C PRO A 110 -20.61 6.41 -0.38
N VAL A 111 -20.49 6.65 0.92
CA VAL A 111 -19.43 6.10 1.76
C VAL A 111 -20.02 5.04 2.68
N ARG A 112 -19.28 3.95 2.86
CA ARG A 112 -19.57 2.94 3.86
C ARG A 112 -18.31 2.55 4.61
N TYR A 113 -18.50 2.13 5.86
CA TYR A 113 -17.43 1.62 6.70
C TYR A 113 -17.77 0.27 7.30
N SER A 114 -16.78 -0.60 7.40
CA SER A 114 -16.85 -1.86 8.16
C SER A 114 -15.69 -1.93 9.16
N ILE A 115 -15.79 -2.82 10.14
CA ILE A 115 -14.69 -3.10 11.08
C ILE A 115 -14.07 -4.44 10.70
N SER A 116 -12.78 -4.39 10.38
CA SER A 116 -11.92 -5.55 10.09
C SER A 116 -11.68 -6.40 11.35
N ALA A 117 -11.19 -7.63 11.17
CA ALA A 117 -10.85 -8.51 12.29
C ALA A 117 -9.65 -7.99 13.11
N THR A 118 -8.84 -7.09 12.56
CA THR A 118 -7.78 -6.37 13.32
C THR A 118 -8.36 -5.29 14.25
N GLY A 119 -9.65 -4.99 14.16
CA GLY A 119 -10.30 -3.89 14.87
C GLY A 119 -10.10 -2.53 14.21
N ARG A 120 -9.46 -2.47 13.03
CA ARG A 120 -9.36 -1.26 12.21
C ARG A 120 -10.65 -1.05 11.41
N MET A 121 -10.94 0.19 11.07
CA MET A 121 -12.09 0.55 10.24
C MET A 121 -11.67 0.65 8.78
N ARG A 122 -12.36 -0.11 7.92
CA ARG A 122 -12.25 -0.07 6.45
C ARG A 122 -13.29 0.88 5.90
N GLY A 123 -12.88 1.83 5.06
CA GLY A 123 -13.78 2.74 4.37
C GLY A 123 -13.78 2.46 2.87
N VAL A 124 -14.96 2.50 2.25
CA VAL A 124 -15.13 2.43 0.80
C VAL A 124 -15.99 3.59 0.32
N TYR A 125 -15.53 4.28 -0.73
CA TYR A 125 -16.28 5.36 -1.39
C TYR A 125 -16.79 4.91 -2.75
N GLY A 126 -18.01 5.31 -3.08
CA GLY A 126 -18.65 5.06 -4.37
C GLY A 126 -18.84 3.57 -4.63
N ASP A 127 -18.77 3.20 -5.90
CA ASP A 127 -18.79 1.81 -6.35
C ASP A 127 -17.38 1.20 -6.31
N ASN A 128 -16.80 1.16 -5.10
CA ASN A 128 -15.43 0.66 -4.85
C ASN A 128 -14.33 1.49 -5.51
N GLU A 129 -14.49 2.81 -5.56
CA GLU A 129 -13.56 3.70 -6.25
C GLU A 129 -12.35 4.10 -5.39
N ARG A 130 -12.53 4.15 -4.06
CA ARG A 130 -11.53 4.60 -3.09
C ARG A 130 -11.62 3.80 -1.81
N PHE A 131 -10.48 3.66 -1.12
CA PHE A 131 -10.35 2.81 0.05
C PHE A 131 -9.61 3.51 1.18
N ALA A 132 -10.02 3.25 2.41
CA ALA A 132 -9.35 3.79 3.60
C ALA A 132 -9.17 2.73 4.68
N ILE A 133 -8.10 2.85 5.44
CA ILE A 133 -7.91 2.17 6.72
C ILE A 133 -7.76 3.23 7.80
N LEU A 134 -8.55 3.11 8.87
CA LEU A 134 -8.55 4.01 10.00
C LEU A 134 -8.31 3.21 11.28
N LYS A 135 -7.48 3.75 12.18
CA LYS A 135 -7.30 3.23 13.54
C LYS A 135 -8.11 4.07 14.52
N ARG A 136 -8.55 3.44 15.62
CA ARG A 136 -9.26 4.13 16.70
C ARG A 136 -8.36 5.18 17.34
N GLN A 137 -8.92 6.34 17.69
CA GLN A 137 -8.20 7.49 18.23
C GLN A 137 -8.82 8.01 19.53
N ASP A 138 -8.00 8.71 20.30
CA ASP A 138 -8.43 9.47 21.47
C ASP A 138 -8.50 10.97 21.11
N ILE A 139 -9.71 11.53 21.09
CA ILE A 139 -9.92 12.95 20.73
C ILE A 139 -9.17 13.90 21.68
N PRO A 140 -9.24 13.75 23.02
CA PRO A 140 -8.46 14.61 23.91
C PRO A 140 -6.96 14.62 23.58
N ALA A 141 -6.37 13.46 23.29
CA ALA A 141 -4.98 13.36 22.89
C ALA A 141 -4.71 14.08 21.56
N MET A 142 -5.56 13.86 20.54
CA MET A 142 -5.48 14.56 19.25
C MET A 142 -5.52 16.08 19.43
N LEU A 143 -6.42 16.59 20.26
CA LEU A 143 -6.56 18.03 20.53
C LEU A 143 -5.38 18.59 21.34
N SER A 144 -4.76 17.79 22.20
CA SER A 144 -3.61 18.21 23.02
C SER A 144 -2.29 18.23 22.23
N SER A 145 -2.15 17.32 21.25
CA SER A 145 -0.98 17.18 20.38
C SER A 145 -1.40 17.18 18.90
N PRO A 146 -2.01 18.26 18.38
CA PRO A 146 -2.60 18.27 17.04
C PRO A 146 -1.59 18.10 15.90
N ASN A 147 -0.29 18.23 16.16
CA ASN A 147 0.76 18.12 15.15
C ASN A 147 1.46 16.75 15.12
N GLU A 148 1.07 15.82 15.99
CA GLU A 148 1.55 14.43 15.92
C GLU A 148 0.94 13.67 14.73
N ASP A 149 1.50 12.50 14.41
CA ASP A 149 0.97 11.64 13.34
C ASP A 149 -0.21 10.81 13.83
N TRP A 150 -1.41 11.33 13.58
CA TRP A 150 -2.68 10.68 13.90
C TRP A 150 -3.23 9.82 12.75
N PHE A 151 -2.55 9.76 11.61
CA PHE A 151 -3.12 9.21 10.38
C PHE A 151 -2.37 7.99 9.85
N SER A 152 -1.11 7.81 10.20
CA SER A 152 -0.39 6.59 9.83
C SER A 152 -0.87 5.40 10.67
N VAL A 153 -1.15 4.31 9.97
CA VAL A 153 -1.60 3.05 10.59
C VAL A 153 -0.40 2.18 10.97
N GLY A 154 0.61 2.11 10.11
CA GLY A 154 1.88 1.43 10.39
C GLY A 154 2.92 2.36 11.00
N ASP A 155 3.91 1.75 11.65
CA ASP A 155 5.01 2.43 12.34
C ASP A 155 6.22 2.58 11.39
N LEU A 156 6.72 3.81 11.25
CA LEU A 156 7.91 4.10 10.46
C LEU A 156 9.16 3.87 11.32
N GLU A 157 9.96 2.89 10.94
CA GLU A 157 11.16 2.47 11.65
C GLU A 157 12.42 2.61 10.78
N ARG A 158 13.57 2.59 11.45
CA ARG A 158 14.89 2.58 10.82
C ARG A 158 15.57 1.24 11.02
N LEU A 159 15.81 0.53 9.93
CA LEU A 159 16.61 -0.69 9.90
C LEU A 159 18.09 -0.34 9.80
N GLU A 160 18.85 -0.82 10.78
CA GLU A 160 20.32 -0.87 10.69
C GLU A 160 20.71 -2.08 9.84
N THR A 161 21.34 -1.84 8.69
CA THR A 161 21.73 -2.91 7.77
C THR A 161 23.25 -3.07 7.67
N ASP A 162 23.68 -4.14 7.02
CA ASP A 162 25.08 -4.41 6.68
C ASP A 162 25.52 -3.76 5.36
N LEU A 163 24.61 -3.09 4.64
CA LEU A 163 24.91 -2.38 3.41
C LEU A 163 25.93 -1.27 3.64
N VAL A 164 26.86 -1.15 2.70
CA VAL A 164 27.86 -0.08 2.67
C VAL A 164 27.88 0.57 1.30
N GLU A 165 27.74 1.89 1.26
CA GLU A 165 27.89 2.70 0.05
C GLU A 165 28.83 3.88 0.37
N ASP A 166 29.83 4.12 -0.49
CA ASP A 166 30.86 5.14 -0.28
C ASP A 166 31.53 5.09 1.11
N LYS A 167 31.75 3.86 1.62
CA LYS A 167 32.33 3.55 2.95
C LYS A 167 31.45 3.98 4.14
N GLN A 168 30.18 4.33 3.90
CA GLN A 168 29.20 4.62 4.93
C GLN A 168 28.23 3.46 5.08
N LYS A 169 27.87 3.13 6.32
CA LYS A 169 26.77 2.21 6.59
C LYS A 169 25.47 2.83 6.12
N ILE A 170 24.59 1.99 5.59
CA ILE A 170 23.34 2.43 5.01
C ILE A 170 22.20 1.90 5.87
N GLY A 171 21.41 2.81 6.44
CA GLY A 171 20.15 2.45 7.05
C GLY A 171 19.01 2.48 6.03
N LEU A 172 18.04 1.57 6.19
CA LEU A 172 16.83 1.55 5.37
C LEU A 172 15.62 1.92 6.22
N SER A 173 14.77 2.82 5.72
CA SER A 173 13.46 3.06 6.33
C SER A 173 12.53 1.90 6.01
N VAL A 174 11.64 1.56 6.95
CA VAL A 174 10.60 0.55 6.77
C VAL A 174 9.33 1.00 7.45
N VAL A 175 8.16 0.70 6.85
CA VAL A 175 6.89 0.82 7.57
C VAL A 175 6.43 -0.57 7.99
N ILE A 176 6.14 -0.76 9.28
CA ILE A 176 5.77 -2.04 9.87
C ILE A 176 4.32 -1.96 10.36
N TYR A 177 3.53 -2.95 9.97
CA TYR A 177 2.16 -3.14 10.45
C TYR A 177 2.11 -4.47 11.19
N SER A 178 1.65 -4.42 12.44
CA SER A 178 1.68 -5.57 13.33
C SER A 178 0.27 -6.10 13.59
N PRO A 179 0.08 -7.44 13.62
CA PRO A 179 -1.13 -8.03 14.19
C PRO A 179 -1.32 -7.64 15.66
N SER A 180 -2.55 -7.68 16.14
CA SER A 180 -2.85 -7.52 17.57
C SER A 180 -2.36 -8.73 18.36
N GLY A 181 -1.83 -8.50 19.57
CA GLY A 181 -1.34 -9.54 20.48
C GLY A 181 0.16 -9.46 20.76
N ASP A 182 0.68 -10.41 21.52
CA ASP A 182 2.04 -10.34 22.07
C ASP A 182 3.14 -10.86 21.11
N GLY A 183 2.75 -11.51 20.00
CA GLY A 183 3.69 -12.12 19.06
C GLY A 183 4.53 -13.26 19.65
N PRO A 184 5.67 -13.61 19.04
CA PRO A 184 6.13 -13.12 17.74
C PRO A 184 5.22 -13.59 16.59
N PHE A 185 5.33 -12.95 15.42
CA PHE A 185 4.48 -13.21 14.26
C PHE A 185 5.31 -13.52 13.00
N PRO A 186 4.81 -14.35 12.08
CA PRO A 186 5.46 -14.57 10.79
C PRO A 186 5.53 -13.27 9.97
N LEU A 187 6.51 -13.17 9.07
CA LEU A 187 6.83 -11.93 8.34
C LEU A 187 6.38 -11.99 6.88
N ALA A 188 5.67 -10.95 6.45
CA ALA A 188 5.42 -10.63 5.05
C ALA A 188 6.23 -9.40 4.63
N LEU A 189 7.12 -9.55 3.65
CA LEU A 189 7.99 -8.49 3.13
C LEU A 189 7.50 -8.00 1.77
N ILE A 190 6.98 -6.76 1.72
CA ILE A 190 6.28 -6.23 0.55
C ILE A 190 7.05 -5.08 -0.10
N HIS A 191 7.50 -5.29 -1.33
CA HIS A 191 8.40 -4.41 -2.06
C HIS A 191 7.68 -3.37 -2.92
N HIS A 192 8.12 -2.12 -2.83
CA HIS A 192 7.63 -1.03 -3.67
C HIS A 192 8.08 -1.15 -5.14
N GLY A 193 7.31 -0.56 -6.04
CA GLY A 193 7.67 -0.38 -7.45
C GLY A 193 8.67 0.76 -7.70
N SER A 194 8.75 1.22 -8.94
CA SER A 194 9.59 2.34 -9.34
C SER A 194 8.92 3.70 -9.04
N THR A 195 9.67 4.80 -9.16
CA THR A 195 9.07 6.16 -9.15
C THR A 195 8.76 6.66 -10.56
N GLY A 196 7.88 5.95 -11.27
CA GLY A 196 7.46 6.31 -12.64
C GLY A 196 8.56 6.12 -13.66
N THR A 197 9.10 7.20 -14.24
CA THR A 197 10.21 7.15 -15.21
C THR A 197 11.59 7.36 -14.56
N GLY A 198 11.63 7.62 -13.25
CA GLY A 198 12.86 8.03 -12.55
C GLY A 198 13.24 9.50 -12.75
N LYS A 199 12.50 10.25 -13.58
CA LYS A 199 12.87 11.64 -13.93
C LYS A 199 12.46 12.70 -12.90
N GLN A 200 11.75 12.31 -11.84
CA GLN A 200 11.25 13.22 -10.81
C GLN A 200 11.86 12.88 -9.44
N PRO A 201 13.02 13.46 -9.07
CA PRO A 201 13.72 13.14 -7.83
C PRO A 201 12.91 13.41 -6.56
N THR A 202 11.95 14.35 -6.60
CA THR A 202 11.08 14.64 -5.45
C THR A 202 10.25 13.42 -5.05
N TRP A 203 9.92 12.53 -5.98
CA TRP A 203 9.15 11.31 -5.69
C TRP A 203 9.98 10.24 -4.99
N PHE A 204 11.31 10.31 -5.05
CA PHE A 204 12.17 9.30 -4.42
C PHE A 204 11.94 9.30 -2.91
N LYS A 205 11.68 10.47 -2.32
CA LYS A 205 11.46 10.65 -0.88
C LYS A 205 10.07 10.25 -0.40
N ASN A 206 9.14 9.94 -1.30
CA ASN A 206 7.83 9.44 -0.91
C ASN A 206 7.96 8.04 -0.32
N ILE A 207 7.42 7.85 0.87
CA ILE A 207 7.21 6.53 1.47
C ILE A 207 6.11 5.83 0.69
N TRP A 208 6.32 4.54 0.40
CA TRP A 208 5.30 3.69 -0.20
C TRP A 208 4.88 2.59 0.75
N THR A 209 3.56 2.44 0.91
CA THR A 209 2.89 1.37 1.65
C THR A 209 1.55 1.05 0.98
N ASN A 210 0.89 -0.02 1.44
CA ASN A 210 -0.50 -0.32 1.11
C ASN A 210 -1.23 -0.72 2.39
N ASP A 211 -1.96 0.22 2.99
CA ASP A 211 -2.60 0.02 4.30
C ASP A 211 -3.64 -1.12 4.26
N TRP A 212 -4.37 -1.29 3.14
CA TRP A 212 -5.38 -2.33 3.02
C TRP A 212 -4.78 -3.73 2.90
N LEU A 213 -3.73 -3.88 2.08
CA LEU A 213 -2.99 -5.14 2.00
C LEU A 213 -2.34 -5.46 3.35
N ALA A 214 -1.77 -4.47 4.03
CA ALA A 214 -1.20 -4.65 5.37
C ALA A 214 -2.25 -5.10 6.39
N ASP A 215 -3.46 -4.57 6.30
CA ASP A 215 -4.58 -4.96 7.16
C ASP A 215 -5.00 -6.42 6.92
N ILE A 216 -5.17 -6.85 5.66
CA ILE A 216 -5.46 -8.25 5.31
C ILE A 216 -4.36 -9.19 5.81
N LEU A 217 -3.09 -8.80 5.66
CA LEU A 217 -1.95 -9.58 6.16
C LEU A 217 -1.99 -9.69 7.69
N ASN A 218 -2.27 -8.59 8.39
CA ASN A 218 -2.40 -8.59 9.85
C ASN A 218 -3.59 -9.43 10.34
N GLU A 219 -4.74 -9.41 9.65
CA GLU A 219 -5.89 -10.29 9.94
C GLU A 219 -5.50 -11.76 9.85
N ASN A 220 -4.57 -12.09 8.96
CA ASN A 220 -4.04 -13.44 8.77
C ASN A 220 -2.84 -13.75 9.67
N GLY A 221 -2.46 -12.84 10.58
CA GLY A 221 -1.42 -13.06 11.57
C GLY A 221 0.00 -12.72 11.10
N TRP A 222 0.17 -12.10 9.93
CA TRP A 222 1.47 -11.70 9.41
C TRP A 222 1.81 -10.27 9.83
N ILE A 223 3.05 -10.03 10.28
CA ILE A 223 3.64 -8.69 10.21
C ILE A 223 3.77 -8.32 8.74
N ALA A 224 3.29 -7.15 8.34
CA ALA A 224 3.53 -6.62 7.01
C ALA A 224 4.60 -5.52 7.07
N ALA A 225 5.75 -5.77 6.45
CA ALA A 225 6.87 -4.83 6.40
C ALA A 225 7.07 -4.30 4.97
N PHE A 226 7.12 -2.97 4.85
CA PHE A 226 7.27 -2.25 3.58
C PHE A 226 8.62 -1.50 3.57
N PRO A 227 9.75 -2.18 3.27
CA PRO A 227 11.05 -1.55 3.25
C PRO A 227 11.16 -0.56 2.08
N GLN A 228 11.82 0.56 2.33
CA GLN A 228 12.17 1.54 1.33
C GLN A 228 13.62 1.27 0.92
N ARG A 229 13.85 0.90 -0.35
CA ARG A 229 15.21 0.61 -0.85
C ARG A 229 16.12 1.84 -0.79
N ARG A 230 17.44 1.69 -0.98
CA ARG A 230 18.40 2.81 -0.82
C ARG A 230 17.95 4.06 -1.58
N GLY A 231 18.03 5.21 -0.92
CA GLY A 231 17.60 6.51 -1.43
C GLY A 231 16.09 6.75 -1.51
N ARG A 232 15.23 5.76 -1.22
CA ARG A 232 13.76 5.85 -1.22
C ARG A 232 13.22 6.13 0.18
N GLY A 233 12.11 6.87 0.30
CA GLY A 233 11.30 6.92 1.52
C GLY A 233 12.03 7.23 2.83
N GLY A 234 13.14 7.98 2.79
CA GLY A 234 13.99 8.30 3.95
C GLY A 234 15.17 7.35 4.18
N SER A 235 15.33 6.30 3.39
CA SER A 235 16.53 5.45 3.35
C SER A 235 17.79 6.24 2.96
N ASP A 236 18.91 5.85 3.57
CA ASP A 236 20.23 6.37 3.18
C ASP A 236 20.61 5.87 1.78
N GLY A 237 21.72 6.40 1.28
CA GLY A 237 22.29 6.00 0.00
C GLY A 237 21.58 6.60 -1.21
N LEU A 238 22.11 6.26 -2.39
CA LEU A 238 21.62 6.71 -3.67
C LEU A 238 20.47 5.82 -4.16
N TYR A 239 19.41 6.45 -4.68
CA TYR A 239 18.41 5.72 -5.45
C TYR A 239 18.95 5.43 -6.84
N ASP A 240 19.34 4.19 -7.12
CA ASP A 240 19.81 3.77 -8.44
C ASP A 240 19.34 2.36 -8.78
N GLU A 241 18.24 2.28 -9.53
CA GLU A 241 17.67 1.02 -10.01
C GLU A 241 17.80 0.92 -11.53
N GLY A 242 19.03 1.12 -12.02
CA GLY A 242 19.34 1.03 -13.45
C GLY A 242 19.08 2.33 -14.19
N PHE A 243 19.49 3.46 -13.62
CA PHE A 243 19.42 4.75 -14.32
C PHE A 243 20.42 4.80 -15.50
N ALA A 244 20.04 5.51 -16.56
CA ALA A 244 20.99 5.86 -17.61
C ALA A 244 22.14 6.72 -17.04
N THR A 245 23.32 6.65 -17.67
CA THR A 245 24.50 7.46 -17.28
C THR A 245 24.16 8.94 -17.13
N ASP A 246 23.41 9.48 -18.10
CA ASP A 246 22.69 10.74 -17.90
C ASP A 246 21.38 10.45 -17.17
N ARG A 247 21.40 10.60 -15.84
CA ARG A 247 20.26 10.30 -14.97
C ARG A 247 19.01 11.15 -15.28
N SER A 248 19.14 12.26 -16.00
CA SER A 248 17.98 13.05 -16.47
C SER A 248 17.13 12.29 -17.50
N GLN A 249 17.70 11.27 -18.15
CA GLN A 249 16.97 10.36 -19.03
C GLN A 249 16.16 9.30 -18.28
N GLY A 250 16.32 9.19 -16.96
CA GLY A 250 15.59 8.23 -16.13
C GLY A 250 16.17 6.83 -16.23
N TYR A 251 15.32 5.81 -16.13
CA TYR A 251 15.74 4.41 -16.24
C TYR A 251 16.24 4.08 -17.65
N SER A 252 17.29 3.26 -17.71
CA SER A 252 17.85 2.77 -18.95
C SER A 252 17.04 1.59 -19.50
N SER A 253 17.03 1.43 -20.83
CA SER A 253 16.61 0.19 -21.49
C SER A 253 17.80 -0.68 -21.90
N ASP A 254 19.03 -0.26 -21.57
CA ASP A 254 20.23 -1.10 -21.72
C ASP A 254 20.15 -2.26 -20.73
N ALA A 255 20.36 -3.47 -21.23
CA ALA A 255 20.17 -4.68 -20.43
C ALA A 255 21.18 -4.80 -19.29
N ALA A 256 22.45 -4.45 -19.51
CA ALA A 256 23.48 -4.55 -18.48
C ALA A 256 23.21 -3.57 -17.34
N ILE A 257 22.84 -2.32 -17.67
CA ILE A 257 22.49 -1.30 -16.68
C ILE A 257 21.21 -1.69 -15.92
N SER A 258 20.19 -2.15 -16.63
CA SER A 258 18.90 -2.50 -16.04
C SER A 258 19.00 -3.68 -15.09
N ILE A 259 19.69 -4.75 -15.50
CA ILE A 259 19.91 -5.95 -14.69
C ILE A 259 20.75 -5.61 -13.46
N ALA A 260 21.81 -4.80 -13.59
CA ALA A 260 22.58 -4.33 -12.44
C ALA A 260 21.71 -3.54 -11.43
N GLY A 261 20.76 -2.76 -11.93
CA GLY A 261 19.74 -2.10 -11.10
C GLY A 261 18.84 -3.08 -10.34
N ALA A 262 18.44 -4.18 -10.99
CA ALA A 262 17.61 -5.22 -10.37
C ALA A 262 18.37 -5.98 -9.28
N GLU A 263 19.63 -6.35 -9.54
CA GLU A 263 20.49 -6.99 -8.54
C GLU A 263 20.73 -6.06 -7.33
N ARG A 264 20.91 -4.76 -7.57
CA ARG A 264 21.06 -3.79 -6.49
C ARG A 264 19.78 -3.66 -5.65
N ALA A 265 18.61 -3.73 -6.29
CA ALA A 265 17.33 -3.76 -5.57
C ALA A 265 17.13 -5.03 -4.75
N LEU A 266 17.58 -6.18 -5.26
CA LEU A 266 17.58 -7.46 -4.54
C LEU A 266 18.52 -7.42 -3.32
N GLU A 267 19.71 -6.81 -3.46
CA GLU A 267 20.63 -6.57 -2.34
C GLU A 267 19.95 -5.79 -1.21
N ASP A 268 19.21 -4.72 -1.55
CA ASP A 268 18.47 -3.91 -0.58
C ASP A 268 17.35 -4.71 0.10
N ALA A 269 16.62 -5.52 -0.68
CA ALA A 269 15.56 -6.38 -0.19
C ALA A 269 16.08 -7.41 0.82
N ASN A 270 17.23 -8.03 0.53
CA ASN A 270 17.85 -9.03 1.41
C ASN A 270 18.41 -8.41 2.69
N ALA A 271 19.03 -7.24 2.60
CA ALA A 271 19.52 -6.51 3.76
C ALA A 271 18.37 -6.08 4.69
N ALA A 272 17.24 -5.64 4.12
CA ALA A 272 16.03 -5.34 4.88
C ALA A 272 15.48 -6.60 5.57
N LEU A 273 15.39 -7.72 4.86
CA LEU A 273 14.94 -9.00 5.42
C LEU A 273 15.83 -9.45 6.59
N ALA A 274 17.15 -9.41 6.40
CA ALA A 274 18.12 -9.80 7.42
C ALA A 274 17.96 -8.96 8.69
N ALA A 275 17.78 -7.64 8.56
CA ALA A 275 17.55 -6.75 9.70
C ALA A 275 16.19 -7.00 10.38
N LEU A 276 15.12 -7.19 9.61
CA LEU A 276 13.77 -7.46 10.13
C LEU A 276 13.70 -8.79 10.91
N LYS A 277 14.38 -9.85 10.44
CA LYS A 277 14.47 -11.13 11.15
C LYS A 277 15.16 -11.04 12.52
N GLN A 278 15.84 -9.93 12.84
CA GLN A 278 16.42 -9.70 14.16
C GLN A 278 15.45 -9.03 15.16
N LEU A 279 14.30 -8.55 14.70
CA LEU A 279 13.34 -7.89 15.58
C LEU A 279 12.64 -8.92 16.49
N PRO A 280 12.52 -8.67 17.81
CA PRO A 280 11.93 -9.63 18.76
C PRO A 280 10.48 -10.04 18.44
N MET A 281 9.75 -9.17 17.75
CA MET A 281 8.36 -9.39 17.33
C MET A 281 8.23 -10.29 16.08
N VAL A 282 9.32 -10.53 15.36
CA VAL A 282 9.32 -11.35 14.14
C VAL A 282 9.65 -12.79 14.51
N GLN A 283 8.78 -13.72 14.11
CA GLN A 283 8.97 -15.15 14.30
C GLN A 283 10.10 -15.65 13.38
N SER A 284 10.93 -16.55 13.91
CA SER A 284 11.88 -17.29 13.08
C SER A 284 11.14 -18.24 12.14
N GLY A 285 11.43 -18.17 10.85
CA GLY A 285 10.84 -19.05 9.86
C GLY A 285 10.91 -18.49 8.45
N GLU A 286 10.10 -19.07 7.59
CA GLU A 286 9.89 -18.63 6.22
C GLU A 286 9.21 -17.26 6.18
N THR A 287 9.45 -16.52 5.10
CA THR A 287 8.92 -15.17 4.89
C THR A 287 8.00 -15.18 3.69
N LEU A 288 6.80 -14.61 3.82
CA LEU A 288 5.95 -14.33 2.68
C LEU A 288 6.55 -13.14 1.91
N LEU A 289 6.86 -13.33 0.64
CA LEU A 289 7.45 -12.29 -0.19
C LEU A 289 6.38 -11.69 -1.09
N GLY A 290 6.46 -10.39 -1.35
CA GLY A 290 5.55 -9.80 -2.33
C GLY A 290 5.98 -8.43 -2.80
N GLY A 291 5.25 -7.89 -3.76
CA GLY A 291 5.50 -6.54 -4.24
C GLY A 291 4.72 -6.17 -5.48
N VAL A 292 4.89 -4.91 -5.89
CA VAL A 292 4.22 -4.34 -7.06
C VAL A 292 5.22 -3.88 -8.11
N SER A 293 4.93 -4.10 -9.39
CA SER A 293 5.77 -3.61 -10.50
C SER A 293 7.20 -4.14 -10.36
N ARG A 294 8.21 -3.26 -10.28
CA ARG A 294 9.59 -3.67 -9.96
C ARG A 294 9.69 -4.50 -8.69
N GLY A 295 8.88 -4.19 -7.69
CA GLY A 295 8.83 -4.93 -6.42
C GLY A 295 8.32 -6.36 -6.58
N GLY A 296 7.41 -6.62 -7.52
CA GLY A 296 6.92 -7.98 -7.79
C GLY A 296 8.03 -8.88 -8.34
N VAL A 297 8.85 -8.37 -9.26
CA VAL A 297 10.02 -9.08 -9.77
C VAL A 297 11.11 -9.25 -8.71
N VAL A 298 11.32 -8.25 -7.85
CA VAL A 298 12.25 -8.38 -6.71
C VAL A 298 11.80 -9.49 -5.76
N ALA A 299 10.50 -9.61 -5.47
CA ALA A 299 9.97 -10.70 -4.64
C ALA A 299 10.23 -12.08 -5.26
N ILE A 300 10.02 -12.22 -6.58
CA ILE A 300 10.33 -13.44 -7.35
C ILE A 300 11.83 -13.79 -7.26
N MET A 301 12.71 -12.81 -7.49
CA MET A 301 14.15 -13.01 -7.41
C MET A 301 14.61 -13.38 -5.99
N GLN A 302 13.98 -12.80 -4.97
CA GLN A 302 14.29 -13.05 -3.57
C GLN A 302 13.88 -14.46 -3.15
N ALA A 303 12.70 -14.92 -3.58
CA ALA A 303 12.23 -16.29 -3.34
C ALA A 303 13.20 -17.31 -3.93
N GLY A 304 13.61 -17.15 -5.20
CA GLY A 304 14.52 -18.10 -5.82
C GLY A 304 15.98 -18.03 -5.34
N GLN A 305 16.39 -16.93 -4.70
CA GLN A 305 17.71 -16.86 -4.06
C GLN A 305 17.76 -17.67 -2.76
N SER A 306 16.66 -17.72 -2.02
CA SER A 306 16.55 -18.44 -0.74
C SER A 306 15.23 -19.22 -0.67
N PRO A 307 15.09 -20.28 -1.51
CA PRO A 307 13.81 -20.98 -1.68
C PRO A 307 13.30 -21.60 -0.37
N ASP A 308 14.20 -22.15 0.44
CA ASP A 308 13.87 -22.76 1.74
C ASP A 308 13.54 -21.73 2.84
N GLU A 309 13.62 -20.43 2.54
CA GLU A 309 13.28 -19.35 3.47
C GLU A 309 12.05 -18.55 3.04
N ALA A 310 11.39 -18.92 1.95
CA ALA A 310 10.23 -18.23 1.40
C ALA A 310 8.96 -19.08 1.60
N ALA A 311 7.93 -18.49 2.19
CA ALA A 311 6.65 -19.18 2.43
C ALA A 311 5.75 -19.15 1.18
N GLY A 312 5.98 -18.18 0.30
CA GLY A 312 5.12 -17.86 -0.84
C GLY A 312 5.51 -16.54 -1.50
N VAL A 313 4.97 -16.27 -2.69
CA VAL A 313 5.14 -15.01 -3.41
C VAL A 313 3.78 -14.40 -3.83
N ILE A 314 3.55 -13.14 -3.50
CA ILE A 314 2.46 -12.31 -4.06
C ILE A 314 3.05 -11.28 -5.04
N ASN A 315 2.82 -11.49 -6.34
CA ASN A 315 3.33 -10.65 -7.41
C ASN A 315 2.21 -9.81 -8.04
N PHE A 316 2.18 -8.51 -7.76
CA PHE A 316 1.29 -7.59 -8.48
C PHE A 316 2.00 -6.95 -9.67
N VAL A 317 1.43 -7.12 -10.87
CA VAL A 317 1.89 -6.47 -12.12
C VAL A 317 3.41 -6.43 -12.28
N GLY A 318 4.09 -7.55 -11.98
CA GLY A 318 5.54 -7.66 -11.96
C GLY A 318 6.20 -7.34 -13.30
N GLY A 319 7.23 -6.49 -13.26
CA GLY A 319 8.13 -6.21 -14.37
C GLY A 319 9.23 -5.22 -13.97
N TRP A 320 10.37 -5.24 -14.65
CA TRP A 320 11.49 -4.33 -14.34
C TRP A 320 11.53 -3.09 -15.25
N VAL A 321 11.34 -3.32 -16.56
CA VAL A 321 11.24 -2.30 -17.61
C VAL A 321 9.98 -2.53 -18.42
N SER A 322 9.32 -1.43 -18.83
CA SER A 322 8.10 -1.46 -19.64
C SER A 322 8.29 -2.23 -20.95
N GLU A 323 7.21 -2.85 -21.43
CA GLU A 323 7.16 -3.55 -22.71
C GLU A 323 7.68 -2.66 -23.86
N GLY A 324 8.52 -3.21 -24.73
CA GLY A 324 9.11 -2.45 -25.83
C GLY A 324 10.08 -3.26 -26.68
N CYS A 325 11.01 -2.59 -27.37
CA CYS A 325 11.95 -3.29 -28.26
C CYS A 325 13.10 -4.01 -27.54
N CYS A 326 13.31 -3.76 -26.25
CA CYS A 326 14.50 -4.19 -25.51
C CYS A 326 14.19 -4.80 -24.13
N ASP A 327 12.93 -5.05 -23.81
CA ASP A 327 12.53 -5.50 -22.48
C ASP A 327 12.74 -7.01 -22.27
N ALA A 328 12.54 -7.85 -23.29
CA ALA A 328 12.62 -9.31 -23.16
C ALA A 328 14.00 -9.81 -22.66
N PRO A 329 15.14 -9.24 -23.10
CA PRO A 329 16.46 -9.55 -22.54
C PRO A 329 16.65 -9.11 -21.07
N ILE A 330 15.71 -8.35 -20.50
CA ILE A 330 15.76 -7.84 -19.12
C ILE A 330 14.73 -8.57 -18.27
N ASN A 331 13.43 -8.47 -18.60
CA ASN A 331 12.37 -9.03 -17.78
C ASN A 331 12.45 -10.55 -17.69
N ARG A 332 12.58 -11.27 -18.82
CA ARG A 332 12.54 -12.74 -18.82
C ARG A 332 13.64 -13.38 -17.96
N PRO A 333 14.92 -12.98 -18.06
CA PRO A 333 15.95 -13.48 -17.15
C PRO A 333 15.66 -13.22 -15.68
N LEU A 334 15.03 -12.10 -15.33
CA LEU A 334 14.67 -11.79 -13.94
C LEU A 334 13.53 -12.67 -13.43
N PHE A 335 12.55 -13.03 -14.27
CA PHE A 335 11.50 -13.98 -13.90
C PHE A 335 12.05 -15.41 -13.72
N ARG A 336 13.01 -15.85 -14.54
CA ARG A 336 13.71 -17.15 -14.34
C ARG A 336 14.44 -17.24 -13.00
N ARG A 337 14.70 -16.11 -12.33
CA ARG A 337 15.32 -16.11 -11.00
C ARG A 337 14.43 -16.67 -9.90
N ILE A 338 13.18 -17.05 -10.18
CA ILE A 338 12.41 -17.91 -9.29
C ILE A 338 13.14 -19.23 -9.00
N GLY A 339 13.97 -19.71 -9.94
CA GLY A 339 14.84 -20.86 -9.75
C GLY A 339 14.10 -22.09 -9.26
N LEU A 340 14.62 -22.70 -8.20
CA LEU A 340 14.09 -23.96 -7.63
C LEU A 340 12.98 -23.74 -6.59
N PHE A 341 12.48 -22.51 -6.41
CA PHE A 341 11.38 -22.27 -5.48
C PHE A 341 10.13 -23.02 -5.94
N ASP A 342 9.64 -23.93 -5.09
CA ASP A 342 8.51 -24.83 -5.36
C ASP A 342 7.25 -24.47 -4.55
N GLY A 343 7.32 -23.44 -3.71
CA GLY A 343 6.18 -22.88 -2.99
C GLY A 343 5.19 -22.12 -3.89
N PRO A 344 4.03 -21.71 -3.34
CA PRO A 344 2.95 -21.13 -4.12
C PRO A 344 3.23 -19.67 -4.51
N VAL A 345 3.01 -19.34 -5.79
CA VAL A 345 3.08 -17.97 -6.33
C VAL A 345 1.69 -17.52 -6.77
N LEU A 346 1.22 -16.39 -6.25
CA LEU A 346 0.01 -15.71 -6.74
C LEU A 346 0.41 -14.46 -7.53
N SER A 347 0.09 -14.44 -8.82
CA SER A 347 0.31 -13.31 -9.71
C SER A 347 -1.00 -12.60 -10.04
N ILE A 348 -1.08 -11.28 -9.80
CA ILE A 348 -2.29 -10.47 -10.01
C ILE A 348 -1.99 -9.35 -11.00
N TYR A 349 -2.71 -9.34 -12.11
CA TYR A 349 -2.50 -8.39 -13.22
C TYR A 349 -3.81 -7.71 -13.61
N GLY A 350 -3.75 -6.40 -13.89
CA GLY A 350 -4.89 -5.67 -14.41
C GLY A 350 -4.89 -5.64 -15.95
N GLU A 351 -6.06 -5.78 -16.56
CA GLU A 351 -6.24 -5.51 -17.99
C GLU A 351 -5.94 -4.04 -18.31
N GLU A 352 -5.57 -3.77 -19.56
CA GLU A 352 -5.16 -2.43 -20.02
C GLU A 352 -4.03 -1.81 -19.16
N ASP A 353 -3.08 -2.61 -18.68
CA ASP A 353 -1.86 -2.09 -18.06
C ASP A 353 -1.02 -1.34 -19.12
N ALA A 354 -0.74 -0.06 -18.86
CA ALA A 354 -0.02 0.84 -19.76
C ALA A 354 1.49 0.53 -19.90
N PHE A 355 2.03 -0.37 -19.07
CA PHE A 355 3.44 -0.76 -19.07
C PHE A 355 3.64 -2.22 -19.47
N TYR A 356 2.74 -3.11 -19.04
CA TYR A 356 2.86 -4.56 -19.23
C TYR A 356 1.55 -5.13 -19.77
N SER A 357 1.43 -5.30 -21.10
CA SER A 357 0.24 -5.98 -21.63
C SER A 357 0.05 -7.37 -21.00
N ILE A 358 -1.18 -7.90 -21.03
CA ILE A 358 -1.45 -9.24 -20.52
C ILE A 358 -0.62 -10.29 -21.27
N ASP A 359 -0.47 -10.16 -22.59
CA ASP A 359 0.36 -11.07 -23.39
C ASP A 359 1.83 -10.99 -22.98
N HIS A 360 2.35 -9.78 -22.77
CA HIS A 360 3.72 -9.59 -22.27
C HIS A 360 3.91 -10.22 -20.88
N SER A 361 2.96 -9.98 -19.98
CA SER A 361 2.97 -10.50 -18.61
C SER A 361 2.93 -12.02 -18.58
N ARG A 362 2.06 -12.66 -19.38
CA ARG A 362 2.02 -14.11 -19.56
C ARG A 362 3.34 -14.64 -20.09
N SER A 363 3.98 -13.94 -21.03
CA SER A 363 5.28 -14.35 -21.56
C SER A 363 6.40 -14.34 -20.51
N ASN A 364 6.34 -13.43 -19.53
CA ASN A 364 7.29 -13.40 -18.43
C ASN A 364 6.98 -14.46 -17.36
N LEU A 365 5.70 -14.68 -17.02
CA LEU A 365 5.30 -15.73 -16.07
C LEU A 365 5.61 -17.14 -16.59
N ALA A 366 5.48 -17.36 -17.90
CA ALA A 366 5.89 -18.62 -18.53
C ALA A 366 7.39 -18.95 -18.29
N GLU A 367 8.23 -17.94 -18.05
CA GLU A 367 9.63 -18.16 -17.70
C GLU A 367 9.79 -18.78 -16.31
N MET A 368 8.90 -18.46 -15.36
CA MET A 368 8.86 -19.10 -14.05
C MET A 368 8.34 -20.54 -14.15
N GLU A 369 7.28 -20.75 -14.93
CA GLU A 369 6.71 -22.08 -15.17
C GLU A 369 7.73 -23.04 -15.81
N MET A 370 8.59 -22.54 -16.70
CA MET A 370 9.68 -23.33 -17.29
C MET A 370 10.75 -23.77 -16.28
N GLU A 371 10.93 -23.02 -15.19
CA GLU A 371 11.80 -23.42 -14.05
C GLU A 371 11.07 -24.36 -13.07
N GLY A 372 9.76 -24.61 -13.28
CA GLY A 372 8.95 -25.52 -12.47
C GLY A 372 8.12 -24.84 -11.38
N ALA A 373 8.06 -23.51 -11.35
CA ALA A 373 7.32 -22.78 -10.33
C ALA A 373 5.80 -23.03 -10.42
N ASN A 374 5.15 -23.18 -9.26
CA ASN A 374 3.70 -23.26 -9.14
C ASN A 374 3.09 -21.86 -9.06
N SER A 375 2.72 -21.29 -10.22
CA SER A 375 2.15 -19.94 -10.30
C SER A 375 0.67 -19.94 -10.69
N GLU A 376 -0.15 -19.34 -9.84
CA GLU A 376 -1.52 -18.95 -10.15
C GLU A 376 -1.55 -17.54 -10.73
N LEU A 377 -2.46 -17.29 -11.67
CA LEU A 377 -2.61 -16.00 -12.34
C LEU A 377 -4.06 -15.53 -12.27
N LEU A 378 -4.28 -14.40 -11.58
CA LEU A 378 -5.51 -13.64 -11.60
C LEU A 378 -5.37 -12.44 -12.54
N ILE A 379 -6.32 -12.30 -13.47
CA ILE A 379 -6.44 -11.12 -14.34
C ILE A 379 -7.76 -10.43 -14.04
N VAL A 380 -7.73 -9.11 -13.84
CA VAL A 380 -8.91 -8.32 -13.48
C VAL A 380 -9.05 -7.08 -14.34
N GLU A 381 -10.28 -6.66 -14.58
CA GLU A 381 -10.55 -5.35 -15.18
C GLU A 381 -10.44 -4.27 -14.10
N VAL A 382 -9.54 -3.30 -14.29
CA VAL A 382 -9.39 -2.17 -13.37
C VAL A 382 -10.25 -1.01 -13.87
N PRO A 383 -11.13 -0.41 -13.04
CA PRO A 383 -11.97 0.69 -13.47
C PRO A 383 -11.18 1.86 -14.10
N GLY A 384 -11.57 2.22 -15.32
CA GLY A 384 -10.99 3.30 -16.10
C GLY A 384 -9.91 2.86 -17.09
N TYR A 385 -9.81 3.58 -18.20
CA TYR A 385 -8.93 3.23 -19.31
C TYR A 385 -7.44 3.29 -18.94
N GLY A 386 -6.68 2.26 -19.31
CA GLY A 386 -5.22 2.24 -19.13
C GLY A 386 -4.77 2.10 -17.67
N LYS A 387 -5.63 1.54 -16.80
CA LYS A 387 -5.41 1.52 -15.34
C LYS A 387 -4.91 0.19 -14.79
N GLY A 388 -4.67 -0.83 -15.63
CA GLY A 388 -4.27 -2.16 -15.17
C GLY A 388 -3.10 -2.18 -14.17
N HIS A 389 -2.11 -1.29 -14.36
CA HIS A 389 -0.95 -1.20 -13.47
C HIS A 389 -1.28 -0.79 -12.01
N TRP A 390 -2.47 -0.21 -11.79
CA TRP A 390 -2.92 0.28 -10.50
C TRP A 390 -3.82 -0.71 -9.76
N VAL A 391 -3.88 -1.98 -10.20
CA VAL A 391 -4.69 -3.03 -9.57
C VAL A 391 -4.48 -3.14 -8.05
N THR A 392 -3.27 -2.92 -7.55
CA THR A 392 -2.96 -2.91 -6.10
C THR A 392 -3.74 -1.88 -5.29
N THR A 393 -4.26 -0.84 -5.95
CA THR A 393 -5.05 0.23 -5.31
C THR A 393 -6.55 -0.08 -5.29
N GLN A 394 -6.98 -1.24 -5.79
CA GLN A 394 -8.38 -1.67 -5.88
C GLN A 394 -8.58 -3.00 -5.12
N PRO A 395 -8.61 -2.99 -3.78
CA PRO A 395 -8.66 -4.21 -2.97
C PRO A 395 -9.82 -5.14 -3.25
N ASN A 396 -10.98 -4.59 -3.60
CA ASN A 396 -12.16 -5.37 -3.98
C ASN A 396 -11.92 -6.33 -5.16
N LEU A 397 -10.88 -6.11 -5.96
CA LEU A 397 -10.54 -6.96 -7.10
C LEU A 397 -9.67 -8.17 -6.71
N TRP A 398 -9.07 -8.18 -5.52
CA TRP A 398 -8.08 -9.20 -5.15
C TRP A 398 -8.11 -9.66 -3.69
N GLU A 399 -8.83 -8.97 -2.80
CA GLU A 399 -8.79 -9.28 -1.35
C GLU A 399 -9.25 -10.70 -1.02
N GLU A 400 -10.29 -11.18 -1.72
CA GLU A 400 -10.80 -12.54 -1.56
C GLU A 400 -9.74 -13.58 -1.98
N VAL A 401 -9.18 -13.42 -3.18
CA VAL A 401 -8.16 -14.35 -3.72
C VAL A 401 -6.88 -14.33 -2.88
N ILE A 402 -6.46 -13.17 -2.36
CA ILE A 402 -5.34 -13.12 -1.42
C ILE A 402 -5.70 -13.83 -0.11
N GLY A 403 -6.91 -13.67 0.41
CA GLY A 403 -7.36 -14.41 1.59
C GLY A 403 -7.31 -15.93 1.39
N GLU A 404 -7.77 -16.42 0.24
CA GLU A 404 -7.68 -17.84 -0.13
C GLU A 404 -6.23 -18.32 -0.24
N TYR A 405 -5.38 -17.54 -0.90
CA TYR A 405 -3.95 -17.82 -1.02
C TYR A 405 -3.23 -17.87 0.34
N LEU A 406 -3.52 -16.94 1.25
CA LEU A 406 -2.93 -16.94 2.59
C LEU A 406 -3.36 -18.15 3.44
N ASN A 407 -4.49 -18.78 3.11
CA ASN A 407 -4.96 -20.02 3.74
C ASN A 407 -4.32 -21.28 3.12
N SER A 408 -3.72 -21.18 1.93
CA SER A 408 -3.04 -22.30 1.28
C SER A 408 -1.56 -22.42 1.66
N ILE A 409 -0.97 -21.37 2.24
CA ILE A 409 0.40 -21.39 2.76
C ILE A 409 0.44 -22.18 4.07
N ASP A 410 1.28 -23.21 4.12
CA ASP A 410 1.56 -23.98 5.33
C ASP A 410 2.23 -23.08 6.39
N ARG A 411 1.80 -23.19 7.65
CA ARG A 411 2.25 -22.35 8.78
C ARG A 411 3.02 -23.11 9.83
#